data_AF-A0A2G6GW84-F1
#
_entry.id   AF-A0A2G6GW84-F1
#
_cell.length_a   1.000
_cell.length_b   1.000
_cell.length_c   1.000
_cell.angle_alpha   90.00
_cell.angle_beta   90.00
_cell.angle_gamma   90.00
#
_symmetry.space_group_name_H-M   'P 1'
#
loop_
_entity.id
_entity.type
_entity.pdbx_description
1 polymer ?
#
loop_
_entity_poly.entity_id
_entity_poly.type
_entity_poly.pdbx_seq_one_letter_code
_entity_poly.pdbx_strand_id
1 'polypeptide(L)'
;MKKLIKPAAVLLALILINLAAQTFYFRLDLTADRRYTLSPVTERILDTIPQPLYIKTYLGGDIPLDFTRLRRNLNELLEEYRVRSGYQVETIEEDPYEADNPKRQQELQASLMRQGIRPVNVQATDPQGGYTEKLVFPAITLAYRDRTISVNLYQENVM
;
A
#
# COMPACT_ATOMS: atom_id res chain seq x y z
N MET A 1 32.87 -34.12 44.35
CA MET A 1 32.20 -34.35 43.05
C MET A 1 30.92 -33.52 42.82
N LYS A 2 30.09 -33.20 43.83
CA LYS A 2 28.86 -32.39 43.66
C LYS A 2 29.04 -30.93 43.16
N LYS A 3 30.26 -30.37 43.17
CA LYS A 3 30.53 -28.98 42.78
C LYS A 3 30.56 -28.75 41.25
N LEU A 4 30.83 -29.79 40.43
CA LEU A 4 30.86 -29.67 38.95
C LEU A 4 29.52 -30.02 38.28
N ILE A 5 28.60 -30.65 38.99
CA ILE A 5 27.29 -31.05 38.43
C ILE A 5 26.43 -29.80 38.13
N LYS A 6 26.54 -28.77 38.97
CA LYS A 6 25.84 -27.50 38.80
C LYS A 6 26.27 -26.74 37.55
N PRO A 7 27.57 -26.47 37.29
CA PRO A 7 27.97 -25.78 36.07
C PRO A 7 27.69 -26.63 34.82
N ALA A 8 27.84 -27.96 34.88
CA ALA A 8 27.52 -28.85 33.76
C ALA A 8 26.02 -28.81 33.40
N ALA A 9 25.13 -28.78 34.41
CA ALA A 9 23.69 -28.66 34.18
C ALA A 9 23.31 -27.30 33.57
N VAL A 10 23.98 -26.22 34.00
CA VAL A 10 23.77 -24.87 33.42
C VAL A 10 24.23 -24.80 31.97
N LEU A 11 25.41 -25.37 31.67
CA LEU A 11 25.92 -25.48 30.30
C LEU A 11 24.97 -26.28 29.40
N LEU A 12 24.47 -27.42 29.89
CA LEU A 12 23.53 -28.24 29.14
C LEU A 12 22.21 -27.48 28.87
N ALA A 13 21.69 -26.74 29.86
CA ALA A 13 20.50 -25.92 29.68
C ALA A 13 20.71 -24.80 28.63
N LEU A 14 21.86 -24.13 28.64
CA LEU A 14 22.19 -23.10 27.65
C LEU A 14 22.28 -23.66 26.23
N ILE A 15 22.86 -24.84 26.07
CA ILE A 15 22.94 -25.54 24.77
C ILE A 15 21.53 -25.86 24.27
N LEU A 16 20.67 -26.41 25.13
CA LEU A 16 19.27 -26.73 24.76
C LEU A 16 18.45 -25.48 24.40
N ILE A 17 18.63 -24.37 25.13
CA ILE A 17 17.99 -23.08 24.81
C ILE A 17 18.47 -22.57 23.45
N ASN A 18 19.76 -22.68 23.14
CA ASN A 18 20.31 -22.23 21.87
C ASN A 18 19.78 -23.06 20.68
N LEU A 19 19.70 -24.39 20.83
CA LEU A 19 19.10 -25.29 19.83
C LEU A 19 17.59 -25.02 19.66
N ALA A 20 16.88 -24.76 20.76
CA ALA A 20 15.47 -24.36 20.70
C ALA A 20 15.29 -22.99 20.02
N ALA A 21 16.19 -22.03 20.26
CA ALA A 21 16.16 -20.72 19.61
C ALA A 21 16.47 -20.78 18.10
N GLN A 22 17.27 -21.76 17.65
CA GLN A 22 17.53 -22.00 16.23
C GLN A 22 16.33 -22.64 15.50
N THR A 23 15.49 -23.39 16.22
CA THR A 23 14.33 -24.09 15.66
C THR A 23 13.03 -23.29 15.80
N PHE A 24 12.90 -22.49 16.85
CA PHE A 24 11.81 -21.53 17.04
C PHE A 24 12.26 -20.13 16.65
N TYR A 25 12.07 -19.77 15.38
CA TYR A 25 12.03 -18.37 14.94
C TYR A 25 10.77 -17.69 15.48
N PHE A 26 10.75 -17.39 16.78
CA PHE A 26 9.70 -16.59 17.38
C PHE A 26 9.97 -15.12 17.04
N ARG A 27 9.38 -14.62 15.94
CA ARG A 27 9.38 -13.18 15.61
C ARG A 27 8.44 -12.46 16.57
N LEU A 28 8.94 -12.14 17.76
CA LEU A 28 8.29 -11.18 18.64
C LEU A 28 8.49 -9.80 18.01
N ASP A 29 7.45 -9.29 17.36
CA ASP A 29 7.41 -7.94 16.83
C ASP A 29 7.38 -6.95 18.01
N LEU A 30 8.55 -6.39 18.34
CA LEU A 30 8.77 -5.47 19.46
C LEU A 30 8.46 -4.02 19.09
N THR A 31 7.87 -3.76 17.92
CA THR A 31 7.40 -2.42 17.58
C THR A 31 6.11 -2.13 18.33
N ALA A 32 6.11 -1.08 19.16
CA ALA A 32 5.03 -0.75 20.08
C ALA A 32 3.70 -0.32 19.41
N ASP A 33 3.60 -0.39 18.08
CA ASP A 33 2.51 0.29 17.38
C ASP A 33 1.85 -0.47 16.22
N ARG A 34 2.36 -1.64 15.80
CA ARG A 34 1.77 -2.43 14.68
C ARG A 34 1.35 -1.61 13.45
N ARG A 35 1.92 -0.41 13.25
CA ARG A 35 1.47 0.56 12.23
C ARG A 35 1.69 0.06 10.80
N TYR A 36 2.47 -1.00 10.66
CA TYR A 36 2.82 -1.68 9.41
C TYR A 36 2.23 -3.09 9.31
N THR A 37 1.39 -3.51 10.26
CA THR A 37 0.70 -4.80 10.21
C THR A 37 -0.70 -4.58 9.66
N LEU A 38 -1.10 -5.41 8.71
CA LEU A 38 -2.48 -5.41 8.23
C LEU A 38 -3.43 -5.65 9.41
N SER A 39 -4.59 -5.01 9.35
CA SER A 39 -5.60 -5.28 10.37
C SER A 39 -6.00 -6.77 10.28
N PRO A 40 -6.28 -7.45 11.41
CA PRO A 40 -6.71 -8.84 11.38
C PRO A 40 -7.96 -9.08 10.51
N VAL A 41 -8.77 -8.03 10.29
CA VAL A 41 -9.92 -8.05 9.38
C VAL A 41 -9.45 -8.07 7.93
N THR A 42 -8.50 -7.21 7.56
CA THR A 42 -7.91 -7.15 6.22
C THR A 42 -7.22 -8.46 5.86
N GLU A 43 -6.45 -9.05 6.78
CA GLU A 43 -5.77 -10.34 6.56
C GLU A 43 -6.79 -11.44 6.22
N ARG A 44 -7.82 -11.61 7.04
CA ARG A 44 -8.87 -12.61 6.79
C ARG A 44 -9.59 -12.41 5.47
N ILE A 45 -9.85 -11.17 5.08
CA ILE A 45 -10.47 -10.87 3.79
C ILE A 45 -9.53 -11.34 2.69
N LEU A 46 -8.26 -10.90 2.69
CA LEU A 46 -7.29 -11.25 1.65
C LEU A 46 -7.09 -12.76 1.51
N ASP A 47 -7.03 -13.50 2.64
CA ASP A 47 -6.88 -14.96 2.64
C ASP A 47 -8.09 -15.71 2.04
N THR A 48 -9.27 -15.08 2.03
CA THR A 48 -10.53 -15.72 1.65
C THR A 48 -11.18 -15.12 0.42
N ILE A 49 -10.50 -14.21 -0.30
CA ILE A 49 -11.01 -13.61 -1.54
C ILE A 49 -11.26 -14.74 -2.56
N PRO A 50 -12.52 -15.01 -2.95
CA PRO A 50 -12.84 -16.13 -3.83
C PRO A 50 -12.75 -15.80 -5.33
N GLN A 51 -12.58 -14.52 -5.69
CA GLN A 51 -12.51 -14.05 -7.08
C GLN A 51 -11.57 -12.84 -7.15
N PRO A 52 -10.98 -12.50 -8.30
CA PRO A 52 -10.06 -11.38 -8.39
C PRO A 52 -10.67 -10.04 -7.95
N LEU A 53 -9.93 -9.29 -7.14
CA LEU A 53 -10.19 -7.90 -6.79
C LEU A 53 -9.28 -7.01 -7.65
N TYR A 54 -9.88 -6.22 -8.53
CA TYR A 54 -9.14 -5.27 -9.36
C TYR A 54 -9.07 -3.92 -8.67
N ILE A 55 -7.87 -3.38 -8.52
CA ILE A 55 -7.62 -2.06 -7.94
C ILE A 55 -6.92 -1.23 -8.99
N LYS A 56 -7.57 -0.15 -9.43
CA LYS A 56 -6.98 0.85 -10.29
C LYS A 56 -6.56 2.06 -9.46
N THR A 57 -5.31 2.51 -9.58
CA THR A 57 -4.82 3.76 -8.99
C THR A 57 -4.69 4.82 -10.08
N TYR A 58 -4.89 6.08 -9.74
CA TYR A 58 -4.80 7.21 -10.69
C TYR A 58 -3.59 8.11 -10.41
N LEU A 59 -2.51 7.50 -9.92
CA LEU A 59 -1.26 8.15 -9.51
C LEU A 59 -0.11 7.87 -10.49
N GLY A 60 -0.43 7.45 -11.72
CA GLY A 60 0.56 7.16 -12.76
C GLY A 60 1.26 8.40 -13.32
N GLY A 61 2.31 8.15 -14.09
CA GLY A 61 3.02 9.17 -14.87
C GLY A 61 3.84 10.16 -14.02
N ASP A 62 3.95 11.38 -14.56
CA ASP A 62 4.64 12.51 -13.92
C ASP A 62 3.77 13.10 -12.81
N ILE A 63 4.04 12.68 -11.57
CA ILE A 63 3.27 13.10 -10.40
C ILE A 63 4.02 14.17 -9.59
N PRO A 64 3.34 15.24 -9.11
CA PRO A 64 3.96 16.24 -8.24
C PRO A 64 4.59 15.62 -6.98
N LEU A 65 5.66 16.25 -6.49
CA LEU A 65 6.47 15.75 -5.37
C LEU A 65 5.63 15.44 -4.12
N ASP A 66 4.62 16.25 -3.84
CA ASP A 66 3.71 16.10 -2.69
C ASP A 66 2.98 14.76 -2.67
N PHE A 67 2.76 14.14 -3.84
CA PHE A 67 2.08 12.85 -3.96
C PHE A 67 3.03 11.67 -4.18
N THR A 68 4.32 11.89 -4.42
CA THR A 68 5.30 10.80 -4.59
C THR A 68 5.35 9.86 -3.39
N ARG A 69 5.24 10.41 -2.17
CA ARG A 69 5.18 9.62 -0.94
C ARG A 69 3.90 8.79 -0.85
N LEU A 70 2.75 9.38 -1.22
CA LEU A 70 1.47 8.70 -1.25
C LEU A 70 1.50 7.54 -2.25
N ARG A 71 1.95 7.78 -3.49
CA ARG A 71 2.09 6.76 -4.53
C ARG A 71 2.96 5.59 -4.07
N ARG A 72 4.14 5.88 -3.51
CA ARG A 72 5.05 4.84 -3.02
C ARG A 72 4.40 3.99 -1.92
N ASN A 73 3.85 4.63 -0.90
CA ASN A 73 3.22 3.93 0.22
C ASN A 73 2.01 3.09 -0.24
N LEU A 74 1.21 3.61 -1.18
CA LEU A 74 0.08 2.89 -1.75
C LEU A 74 0.55 1.67 -2.55
N ASN A 75 1.56 1.84 -3.41
CA ASN A 75 2.08 0.74 -4.22
C ASN A 75 2.70 -0.36 -3.35
N GLU A 76 3.43 -0.01 -2.28
CA GLU A 76 3.92 -0.96 -1.28
C GLU A 76 2.77 -1.71 -0.59
N LEU A 77 1.70 -1.02 -0.19
CA LEU A 77 0.53 -1.63 0.45
C LEU A 77 -0.21 -2.57 -0.50
N LEU A 78 -0.43 -2.15 -1.75
CA LEU A 78 -1.14 -2.94 -2.75
C LEU A 78 -0.33 -4.18 -3.17
N GLU A 79 0.99 -4.07 -3.20
CA GLU A 79 1.89 -5.21 -3.41
C GLU A 79 1.77 -6.23 -2.25
N GLU A 80 1.70 -5.75 -1.01
CA GLU A 80 1.44 -6.64 0.13
C GLU A 80 0.08 -7.34 -0.02
N TYR A 81 -0.98 -6.62 -0.43
CA TYR A 81 -2.30 -7.21 -0.65
C TYR A 81 -2.28 -8.28 -1.74
N ARG A 82 -1.56 -8.03 -2.82
CA ARG A 82 -1.37 -8.97 -3.93
C ARG A 82 -0.70 -10.26 -3.47
N VAL A 83 0.42 -10.16 -2.74
CA VAL A 83 1.13 -11.34 -2.24
C VAL A 83 0.30 -12.11 -1.19
N ARG A 84 -0.31 -11.40 -0.24
CA ARG A 84 -1.11 -12.00 0.84
C ARG A 84 -2.36 -12.70 0.35
N SER A 85 -3.03 -12.14 -0.66
CA SER A 85 -4.24 -12.72 -1.25
C SER A 85 -3.98 -13.93 -2.16
N GLY A 86 -2.74 -14.43 -2.25
CA GLY A 86 -2.41 -15.47 -3.22
C GLY A 86 -2.59 -14.99 -4.67
N TYR A 87 -2.25 -13.72 -4.93
CA TYR A 87 -2.31 -13.07 -6.24
C TYR A 87 -3.76 -12.88 -6.76
N GLN A 88 -4.75 -12.85 -5.86
CA GLN A 88 -6.14 -12.51 -6.20
C GLN A 88 -6.40 -10.99 -6.26
N VAL A 89 -5.48 -10.16 -5.76
CA VAL A 89 -5.57 -8.71 -5.92
C VAL A 89 -4.74 -8.29 -7.13
N GLU A 90 -5.39 -7.76 -8.15
CA GLU A 90 -4.75 -7.25 -9.36
C GLU A 90 -4.73 -5.72 -9.35
N THR A 91 -3.59 -5.12 -9.67
CA THR A 91 -3.37 -3.68 -9.52
C THR A 91 -2.94 -3.07 -10.84
N ILE A 92 -3.56 -1.96 -11.24
CA ILE A 92 -3.17 -1.18 -12.41
C ILE A 92 -2.99 0.28 -11.98
N GLU A 93 -1.87 0.88 -12.35
CA GLU A 93 -1.64 2.32 -12.21
C GLU A 93 -1.97 3.00 -13.55
N GLU A 94 -2.98 3.87 -13.56
CA GLU A 94 -3.41 4.66 -14.72
C GLU A 94 -2.93 6.09 -14.57
N ASP A 95 -2.38 6.65 -15.64
CA ASP A 95 -2.04 8.07 -15.72
C ASP A 95 -3.21 8.85 -16.38
N PRO A 96 -3.89 9.76 -15.64
CA PRO A 96 -4.96 10.59 -16.18
C PRO A 96 -4.54 11.55 -17.31
N TYR A 97 -3.26 11.60 -17.64
CA TYR A 97 -2.63 12.47 -18.65
C TYR A 97 -2.01 11.70 -19.82
N GLU A 98 -2.01 10.36 -19.82
CA GLU A 98 -1.31 9.55 -20.84
C GLU A 98 -1.97 9.60 -22.23
N ALA A 99 -3.23 10.01 -22.33
CA ALA A 99 -4.00 9.93 -23.57
C ALA A 99 -3.38 10.75 -24.73
N ASP A 100 -3.25 10.12 -25.91
CA ASP A 100 -2.61 10.69 -27.12
C ASP A 100 -3.21 12.01 -27.64
N ASN A 101 -4.42 12.36 -27.22
CA ASN A 101 -5.04 13.61 -27.63
C ASN A 101 -5.78 14.32 -26.47
N PRO A 102 -5.83 15.66 -26.49
CA PRO A 102 -6.43 16.44 -25.41
C PRO A 102 -7.91 16.12 -25.15
N LYS A 103 -8.67 15.75 -26.19
CA LYS A 103 -10.09 15.45 -26.05
C LYS A 103 -10.33 14.17 -25.25
N ARG A 104 -9.59 13.11 -25.56
CA ARG A 104 -9.64 11.83 -24.83
C ARG A 104 -9.17 12.01 -23.39
N GLN A 105 -8.13 12.82 -23.18
CA GLN A 105 -7.67 13.15 -21.84
C GLN A 105 -8.77 13.83 -21.02
N GLN A 106 -9.43 14.85 -21.59
CA GLN A 106 -10.56 15.52 -20.93
C GLN A 106 -11.74 14.58 -20.68
N GLU A 107 -12.06 13.69 -21.62
CA GLU A 107 -13.11 12.68 -21.46
C GLU A 107 -12.80 11.69 -20.32
N LEU A 108 -11.55 11.23 -20.22
CA LEU A 108 -11.07 10.39 -19.13
C LEU A 108 -11.22 11.11 -17.80
N GLN A 109 -10.66 12.31 -17.67
CA GLN A 109 -10.71 13.12 -16.44
C GLN A 109 -12.16 13.42 -16.02
N ALA A 110 -13.03 13.78 -16.97
CA ALA A 110 -14.45 13.98 -16.72
C ALA A 110 -15.15 12.68 -16.29
N SER A 111 -14.73 11.52 -16.82
CA SER A 111 -15.24 10.22 -16.38
C SER A 111 -14.87 9.91 -14.93
N LEU A 112 -13.63 10.18 -14.53
CA LEU A 112 -13.19 10.03 -13.14
C LEU A 112 -14.05 10.91 -12.21
N MET A 113 -14.27 12.16 -12.58
CA MET A 113 -15.12 13.08 -11.81
C MET A 113 -16.56 12.58 -11.70
N ARG A 114 -17.15 12.02 -12.77
CA ARG A 114 -18.48 11.39 -12.72
C ARG A 114 -18.54 10.17 -11.82
N GLN A 115 -17.43 9.47 -11.64
CA GLN A 115 -17.29 8.34 -10.70
C GLN A 115 -17.10 8.80 -9.25
N GLY A 116 -17.12 10.12 -8.98
CA GLY A 116 -16.95 10.69 -7.63
C GLY A 116 -15.50 10.88 -7.22
N ILE A 117 -14.55 10.71 -8.14
CA ILE A 117 -13.13 11.01 -7.93
C ILE A 117 -12.93 12.52 -7.99
N ARG A 118 -12.32 13.10 -6.96
CA ARG A 118 -12.12 14.53 -6.84
C ARG A 118 -10.67 14.87 -7.13
N PRO A 119 -10.39 15.74 -8.11
CA PRO A 119 -9.04 16.22 -8.32
C PRO A 119 -8.63 17.18 -7.21
N VAL A 120 -7.33 17.25 -6.96
CA VAL A 120 -6.69 18.21 -6.05
C VAL A 120 -5.81 19.11 -6.90
N ASN A 121 -5.92 20.42 -6.69
CA ASN A 121 -5.06 21.38 -7.36
C ASN A 121 -3.77 21.55 -6.56
N VAL A 122 -2.61 21.37 -7.20
CA VAL A 122 -1.31 21.60 -6.57
C VAL A 122 -0.43 22.47 -7.44
N GLN A 123 0.41 23.27 -6.78
CA GLN A 123 1.43 24.04 -7.44
C GLN A 123 2.63 23.13 -7.72
N ALA A 124 2.83 22.80 -8.99
CA ALA A 124 4.03 22.11 -9.43
C ALA A 124 5.12 23.14 -9.74
N THR A 125 6.34 22.88 -9.27
CA THR A 125 7.50 23.70 -9.65
C THR A 125 7.98 23.23 -11.02
N ASP A 126 7.99 24.13 -11.99
CA ASP A 126 8.62 23.90 -13.29
C ASP A 126 10.15 23.74 -13.09
N PRO A 127 10.83 22.86 -13.85
CA PRO A 127 12.29 22.84 -13.94
C PRO A 127 12.96 24.22 -14.12
N GLN A 128 12.27 25.21 -14.70
CA GLN A 128 12.73 26.59 -14.88
C GLN A 128 12.41 27.55 -13.71
N GLY A 129 11.83 27.06 -12.60
CA GLY A 129 11.54 27.83 -11.40
C GLY A 129 10.21 28.59 -11.40
N GLY A 130 9.35 28.36 -12.41
CA GLY A 130 7.96 28.85 -12.41
C GLY A 130 7.03 27.96 -11.59
N TYR A 131 5.88 28.50 -11.15
CA TYR A 131 4.80 27.73 -10.54
C TYR A 131 3.68 27.51 -11.57
N THR A 132 3.31 26.24 -11.78
CA THR A 132 2.19 25.86 -12.64
C THR A 132 1.17 25.08 -11.83
N GLU A 133 -0.10 25.44 -11.92
CA GLU A 133 -1.19 24.65 -11.33
C GLU A 133 -1.39 23.36 -12.11
N LYS A 134 -1.32 22.22 -11.41
CA LYS A 134 -1.56 20.89 -11.97
C LYS A 134 -2.65 20.21 -11.15
N LEU A 135 -3.65 19.66 -11.84
CA LEU A 135 -4.63 18.78 -11.20
C LEU A 135 -4.00 17.41 -10.97
N VAL A 136 -4.28 16.81 -9.83
CA VAL A 136 -3.89 15.44 -9.50
C VAL A 136 -5.16 14.70 -9.10
N PHE A 137 -5.28 13.42 -9.45
CA PHE A 137 -6.43 12.59 -9.11
C PHE A 137 -6.03 11.54 -8.07
N PRO A 138 -5.79 11.93 -6.79
CA PRO A 138 -5.31 11.00 -5.77
C PRO A 138 -6.44 10.08 -5.30
N ALA A 139 -6.73 9.05 -6.08
CA ALA A 139 -7.81 8.12 -5.81
C ALA A 139 -7.48 6.69 -6.28
N ILE A 140 -8.32 5.76 -5.82
CA ILE A 140 -8.36 4.39 -6.32
C ILE A 140 -9.79 4.00 -6.68
N THR A 141 -9.92 3.07 -7.61
CA THR A 141 -11.17 2.39 -7.91
C THR A 141 -11.00 0.90 -7.67
N LEU A 142 -11.84 0.34 -6.81
CA LEU A 142 -11.91 -1.09 -6.53
C LEU A 142 -13.07 -1.69 -7.31
N ALA A 143 -12.80 -2.74 -8.08
CA ALA A 143 -13.80 -3.51 -8.79
C ALA A 143 -13.76 -4.97 -8.31
N TYR A 144 -14.90 -5.45 -7.80
CA TYR A 144 -15.07 -6.80 -7.31
C TYR A 144 -16.44 -7.32 -7.72
N ARG A 145 -16.47 -8.35 -8.56
CA ARG A 145 -17.71 -8.83 -9.22
C ARG A 145 -18.40 -7.67 -9.94
N ASP A 146 -19.68 -7.45 -9.64
CA ASP A 146 -20.51 -6.39 -10.24
C ASP A 146 -20.47 -5.06 -9.47
N ARG A 147 -19.56 -4.94 -8.48
CA ARG A 147 -19.46 -3.74 -7.64
C ARG A 147 -18.18 -2.98 -7.94
N THR A 148 -18.34 -1.68 -8.15
CA THR A 148 -17.24 -0.74 -8.32
C THR A 148 -17.38 0.38 -7.29
N ILE A 149 -16.29 0.67 -6.57
CA ILE A 149 -16.23 1.70 -5.55
C ILE A 149 -14.99 2.55 -5.81
N SER A 150 -15.17 3.87 -5.87
CA SER A 150 -14.06 4.83 -5.94
C SER A 150 -13.81 5.47 -4.58
N VAL A 151 -12.54 5.55 -4.19
CA VAL A 151 -12.10 6.09 -2.90
C VAL A 151 -11.06 7.19 -3.16
N ASN A 152 -11.34 8.39 -2.67
CA ASN A 152 -10.38 9.50 -2.70
C ASN A 152 -9.37 9.33 -1.55
N LEU A 153 -8.09 9.33 -1.88
CA LEU A 153 -6.96 9.11 -0.95
C LEU A 153 -6.45 10.41 -0.32
N TYR A 154 -6.83 11.54 -0.88
CA TYR A 154 -6.53 12.85 -0.34
C TYR A 154 -7.84 13.52 0.08
N GLN A 155 -7.88 14.00 1.32
CA GLN A 155 -8.92 14.91 1.78
C GLN A 155 -8.24 16.25 2.00
N GLU A 156 -8.69 17.25 1.26
CA GLU A 156 -8.38 18.63 1.57
C GLU A 156 -8.94 18.90 2.98
N ASN A 157 -8.08 19.26 3.93
CA ASN A 157 -8.56 19.70 5.24
C ASN A 157 -9.35 20.99 5.01
N VAL A 158 -10.67 20.88 4.92
CA VAL A 158 -11.55 22.04 4.97
C VAL A 158 -11.42 22.60 6.39
N MET A 159 -10.76 23.74 6.51
CA MET A 159 -10.74 24.54 7.75
C MET A 159 -12.12 25.13 8.02
#